data_AF-A0A963PVC1-F1
#
_entry.id   AF-A0A963PVC1-F1
#
_cell.length_a   1.000
_cell.length_b   1.000
_cell.length_c   1.000
_cell.angle_alpha   90.00
_cell.angle_beta   90.00
_cell.angle_gamma   90.00
#
_symmetry.space_group_name_H-M   'P 1'
#
loop_
_entity.id
_entity.type
_entity.pdbx_description
1 polymer ?
#
loop_
_entity_poly.entity_id
_entity_poly.type
_entity_poly.pdbx_seq_one_letter_code
_entity_poly.pdbx_strand_id
1 'polypeptide(L)'
;ADEEAYLHCWNVAASVLGVDDALMAHTMDEAQTLFDCMQARARGPAPVPDPRPALGRALVNAMEQTIPIGWLKPFAPLMTRYLCGRRTADLVGIDQHVSGFSRVLFELVISTTRLIDTLARNIWPHFSLSRLLTRVLGYRLVTRLLMDQTRSLRLPTQLLGQADAMLDHWGEDVHAPRWVNAIEDRLTTFGSWRD
;
A
#
# COMPACT_ATOMS: atom_id res chain seq x y z
N ALA A 1 -14.87 7.90 10.37
CA ALA A 1 -15.29 6.48 10.34
C ALA A 1 -14.20 5.61 9.73
N ASP A 2 -13.90 5.73 8.43
CA ASP A 2 -12.86 4.90 7.78
C ASP A 2 -11.46 5.05 8.40
N GLU A 3 -11.03 6.28 8.68
CA GLU A 3 -9.72 6.56 9.30
C GLU A 3 -9.59 5.95 10.70
N GLU A 4 -10.65 6.06 11.51
CA GLU A 4 -10.70 5.51 12.86
C GLU A 4 -10.74 3.97 12.85
N ALA A 5 -11.47 3.37 11.91
CA ALA A 5 -11.46 1.93 11.70
C ALA A 5 -10.06 1.43 11.28
N TYR A 6 -9.36 2.19 10.44
CA TYR A 6 -7.99 1.90 10.04
C TYR A 6 -7.02 1.99 11.23
N LEU A 7 -7.15 3.02 12.08
CA LEU A 7 -6.36 3.15 13.31
C LEU A 7 -6.58 1.95 14.24
N HIS A 8 -7.84 1.58 14.45
CA HIS A 8 -8.21 0.47 15.31
C HIS A 8 -7.58 -0.84 14.81
N CYS A 9 -7.64 -1.10 13.50
CA CYS A 9 -7.00 -2.26 12.89
C CYS A 9 -5.48 -2.32 13.20
N TRP A 10 -4.79 -1.17 13.08
CA TRP A 10 -3.37 -1.09 13.42
C TRP A 10 -3.08 -1.25 14.90
N ASN A 11 -3.91 -0.71 15.79
CA ASN A 11 -3.76 -0.90 17.24
C ASN A 11 -3.95 -2.36 17.64
N VAL A 12 -4.90 -3.07 17.03
CA VAL A 12 -5.06 -4.52 17.21
C VAL A 12 -3.80 -5.26 16.74
N ALA A 13 -3.28 -4.93 15.56
CA ALA A 13 -2.04 -5.52 15.07
C ALA A 13 -0.85 -5.26 16.01
N ALA A 14 -0.72 -4.04 16.54
CA ALA A 14 0.32 -3.66 17.50
C ALA A 14 0.17 -4.43 18.83
N SER A 15 -1.05 -4.59 19.33
CA SER A 15 -1.34 -5.37 20.53
C SER A 15 -0.94 -6.84 20.37
N VAL A 16 -1.25 -7.45 19.21
CA VAL A 16 -0.83 -8.82 18.88
C VAL A 16 0.70 -8.96 18.82
N LEU A 17 1.41 -7.90 18.38
CA LEU A 17 2.87 -7.84 18.38
C LEU A 17 3.47 -7.55 19.78
N GLY A 18 2.63 -7.35 20.81
CA GLY A 18 3.06 -7.12 22.19
C GLY A 18 3.48 -5.68 22.48
N VAL A 19 3.07 -4.71 21.67
CA VAL A 19 3.27 -3.29 21.96
C VAL A 19 2.40 -2.90 23.16
N ASP A 20 2.97 -2.18 24.11
CA ASP A 20 2.24 -1.65 25.27
C ASP A 20 1.17 -0.65 24.80
N ASP A 21 -0.04 -0.78 25.32
CA ASP A 21 -1.18 0.10 25.01
C ASP A 21 -0.84 1.58 25.31
N ALA A 22 -0.03 1.83 26.35
CA ALA A 22 0.42 3.18 26.69
C ALA A 22 1.35 3.83 25.64
N LEU A 23 1.86 3.04 24.67
CA LEU A 23 2.68 3.51 23.56
C LEU A 23 1.88 3.64 22.25
N MET A 24 0.60 3.27 22.25
CA MET A 24 -0.26 3.36 21.06
C MET A 24 -0.89 4.75 20.93
N ALA A 25 -1.23 5.11 19.69
CA ALA A 25 -2.05 6.28 19.42
C ALA A 25 -3.53 5.88 19.39
N HIS A 26 -4.39 6.65 20.05
CA HIS A 26 -5.85 6.43 20.03
C HIS A 26 -6.56 7.41 19.11
N THR A 27 -5.84 8.42 18.60
CA THR A 27 -6.35 9.35 17.58
C THR A 27 -5.37 9.50 16.41
N MET A 28 -5.87 9.95 15.26
CA MET A 28 -5.03 10.29 14.10
C MET A 28 -4.03 11.41 14.41
N ASP A 29 -4.43 12.39 15.22
CA ASP A 29 -3.56 13.51 15.62
C ASP A 29 -2.41 13.05 16.53
N GLU A 30 -2.70 12.15 17.47
CA GLU A 30 -1.66 11.49 18.28
C GLU A 30 -0.73 10.65 17.40
N ALA A 31 -1.28 9.87 16.47
CA ALA A 31 -0.48 9.06 15.54
C ALA A 31 0.45 9.94 14.70
N GLN A 32 -0.05 11.07 14.19
CA GLN A 32 0.73 12.04 13.44
C GLN A 32 1.86 12.64 14.31
N THR A 33 1.54 13.03 15.55
CA THR A 33 2.53 13.58 16.49
C THR A 33 3.63 12.57 16.80
N LEU A 34 3.27 11.33 17.12
CA LEU A 34 4.23 10.25 17.38
C LEU A 34 5.09 9.96 16.14
N PHE A 35 4.48 9.91 14.95
CA PHE A 35 5.18 9.72 13.70
C PHE A 35 6.20 10.83 13.45
N ASP A 36 5.84 12.10 13.64
CA ASP A 36 6.74 13.23 13.46
C ASP A 36 7.91 13.21 14.45
N CYS A 37 7.66 12.83 15.71
CA CYS A 37 8.71 12.61 16.70
C CYS A 37 9.68 11.49 16.28
N MET A 38 9.15 10.36 15.80
CA MET A 38 9.98 9.25 15.30
C MET A 38 10.81 9.68 14.09
N GLN A 39 10.23 10.42 13.15
CA GLN A 39 10.90 10.92 11.95
C GLN A 39 11.99 11.94 12.31
N ALA A 40 11.74 12.83 13.28
CA ALA A 40 12.74 13.77 13.77
C ALA A 40 13.94 13.04 14.38
N ARG A 41 13.68 12.01 15.20
CA ARG A 41 14.73 11.14 15.76
C ARG A 41 15.50 10.40 14.65
N ALA A 42 14.80 9.80 13.69
CA ALA A 42 15.42 9.04 12.60
C ALA A 42 16.30 9.89 11.69
N ARG A 43 16.03 11.21 11.59
CA ARG A 43 16.83 12.19 10.84
C ARG A 43 18.05 12.71 11.60
N GLY A 44 18.19 12.36 12.88
CA GLY A 44 19.33 12.72 13.70
C GLY A 44 20.65 12.04 13.28
N PRO A 45 21.73 12.25 14.06
CA PRO A 45 23.02 11.62 13.83
C PRO A 45 22.90 10.10 13.81
N ALA A 46 23.43 9.45 12.78
CA ALA A 46 23.48 8.00 12.68
C ALA A 46 24.81 7.45 13.20
N PRO A 47 24.82 6.20 13.72
CA PRO A 47 26.05 5.47 14.00
C PRO A 47 26.94 5.38 12.75
N VAL A 48 28.27 5.28 12.95
CA VAL A 48 29.23 5.05 11.85
C VAL A 48 29.65 3.57 11.86
N PRO A 49 29.46 2.82 10.76
CA PRO A 49 28.90 3.25 9.49
C PRO A 49 27.36 3.37 9.53
N ASP A 50 26.82 4.36 8.81
CA ASP A 50 25.37 4.57 8.72
C ASP A 50 24.71 3.41 7.93
N PRO A 51 23.81 2.63 8.54
CA PRO A 51 23.19 1.50 7.87
C PRO A 51 22.09 1.91 6.87
N ARG A 52 21.54 3.13 6.99
CA ARG A 52 20.35 3.55 6.23
C ARG A 52 20.55 3.48 4.71
N PRO A 53 21.66 3.99 4.13
CA PRO A 53 21.86 3.95 2.69
C PRO A 53 22.05 2.53 2.14
N ALA A 54 22.74 1.66 2.89
CA ALA A 54 22.97 0.29 2.46
C ALA A 54 21.67 -0.52 2.46
N LEU A 55 20.86 -0.38 3.50
CA LEU A 55 19.57 -1.06 3.61
C LEU A 55 18.56 -0.57 2.57
N GLY A 56 18.48 0.75 2.34
CA GLY A 56 17.58 1.33 1.34
C GLY A 56 17.92 0.85 -0.08
N ARG A 57 19.19 0.81 -0.45
CA ARG A 57 19.64 0.24 -1.74
C ARG A 57 19.33 -1.25 -1.85
N ALA A 58 19.57 -2.03 -0.79
CA ALA A 58 19.26 -3.46 -0.79
C ALA A 58 17.77 -3.73 -1.01
N LEU A 59 16.90 -2.95 -0.36
CA LEU A 59 15.44 -3.04 -0.55
C LEU A 59 15.03 -2.71 -1.99
N VAL A 60 15.50 -1.59 -2.55
CA VAL A 60 15.18 -1.20 -3.93
C VAL A 60 15.66 -2.28 -4.92
N ASN A 61 16.87 -2.81 -4.73
CA ASN A 61 17.40 -3.89 -5.55
C ASN A 61 16.52 -5.16 -5.46
N ALA A 62 16.04 -5.52 -4.26
CA ALA A 62 15.14 -6.66 -4.09
C ALA A 62 13.80 -6.44 -4.81
N MET A 63 13.25 -5.22 -4.73
CA MET A 63 12.03 -4.86 -5.47
C MET A 63 12.25 -4.95 -6.99
N GLU A 64 13.36 -4.41 -7.51
CA GLU A 64 13.70 -4.46 -8.94
C GLU A 64 13.86 -5.89 -9.49
N GLN A 65 14.32 -6.82 -8.66
CA GLN A 65 14.41 -8.25 -9.04
C GLN A 65 13.04 -8.90 -9.19
N THR A 66 12.02 -8.41 -8.48
CA THR A 66 10.66 -8.93 -8.56
C THR A 66 9.90 -8.38 -9.77
N ILE A 67 10.37 -7.29 -10.38
CA ILE A 67 9.74 -6.69 -11.56
C ILE A 67 10.20 -7.44 -12.83
N PRO A 68 9.31 -8.18 -13.51
CA PRO A 68 9.69 -8.99 -14.66
C PRO A 68 10.03 -8.15 -15.91
N ILE A 69 9.56 -6.91 -15.95
CA ILE A 69 9.70 -6.00 -17.10
C ILE A 69 10.86 -5.04 -16.85
N GLY A 70 11.98 -5.22 -17.56
CA GLY A 70 13.22 -4.49 -17.31
C GLY A 70 13.11 -2.96 -17.40
N TRP A 71 12.28 -2.42 -18.30
CA TRP A 71 12.12 -0.97 -18.45
C TRP A 71 11.26 -0.33 -17.35
N LEU A 72 10.56 -1.12 -16.52
CA LEU A 72 9.83 -0.66 -15.34
C LEU A 72 10.71 -0.62 -14.08
N LYS A 73 11.91 -1.21 -14.09
CA LYS A 73 12.81 -1.17 -12.92
C LYS A 73 13.10 0.25 -12.41
N PRO A 74 13.34 1.26 -13.27
CA PRO A 74 13.51 2.64 -12.84
C PRO A 74 12.29 3.25 -12.12
N PHE A 75 11.10 2.67 -12.26
CA PHE A 75 9.92 3.14 -11.53
C PHE A 75 10.01 2.86 -10.03
N ALA A 76 10.70 1.80 -9.58
CA ALA A 76 10.83 1.51 -8.15
C ALA A 76 11.52 2.65 -7.38
N PRO A 77 12.75 3.08 -7.73
CA PRO A 77 13.38 4.22 -7.05
C PRO A 77 12.63 5.54 -7.28
N LEU A 78 12.04 5.77 -8.46
CA LEU A 78 11.24 6.97 -8.74
C LEU A 78 9.99 7.07 -7.86
N MET A 79 9.28 5.94 -7.70
CA MET A 79 8.10 5.86 -6.87
C MET A 79 8.46 6.05 -5.40
N THR A 80 9.54 5.44 -4.91
CA THR A 80 10.00 5.65 -3.54
C THR A 80 10.37 7.11 -3.28
N ARG A 81 11.05 7.79 -4.22
CA ARG A 81 11.33 9.24 -4.11
C ARG A 81 10.08 10.10 -4.12
N TYR A 82 9.07 9.71 -4.90
CA TYR A 82 7.78 10.39 -4.95
C TYR A 82 6.98 10.22 -3.65
N LEU A 83 6.90 9.01 -3.12
CA LEU A 83 6.10 8.67 -1.93
C LEU A 83 6.76 9.15 -0.63
N CYS A 84 8.06 8.90 -0.46
CA CYS A 84 8.76 9.23 0.79
C CYS A 84 9.32 10.67 0.80
N GLY A 85 9.30 11.34 -0.34
CA GLY A 85 9.92 12.64 -0.55
C GLY A 85 11.44 12.58 -0.71
N ARG A 86 12.01 13.61 -1.34
CA ARG A 86 13.44 13.67 -1.70
C ARG A 86 14.35 13.52 -0.47
N ARG A 87 14.08 14.28 0.59
CA ARG A 87 14.91 14.28 1.81
C ARG A 87 15.03 12.88 2.43
N THR A 88 13.92 12.15 2.54
CA THR A 88 13.93 10.80 3.10
C THR A 88 14.64 9.83 2.17
N ALA A 89 14.37 9.91 0.87
CA ALA A 89 15.00 9.07 -0.13
C ALA A 89 16.53 9.24 -0.18
N ASP A 90 17.01 10.47 -0.06
CA ASP A 90 18.45 10.78 -0.02
C ASP A 90 19.09 10.18 1.25
N LEU A 91 18.40 10.25 2.41
CA LEU A 91 18.87 9.62 3.67
C LEU A 91 18.98 8.09 3.58
N VAL A 92 18.08 7.44 2.84
CA VAL A 92 18.12 5.99 2.62
C VAL A 92 18.93 5.59 1.37
N GLY A 93 19.68 6.52 0.78
CA GLY A 93 20.59 6.23 -0.33
C GLY A 93 19.90 5.83 -1.63
N ILE A 94 18.69 6.35 -1.88
CA ILE A 94 17.95 6.20 -3.14
C ILE A 94 18.26 7.42 -4.02
N ASP A 95 19.51 7.47 -4.47
CA ASP A 95 20.09 8.52 -5.32
C ASP A 95 20.36 8.05 -6.75
N GLN A 96 19.89 6.84 -7.11
CA GLN A 96 20.17 6.22 -8.40
C GLN A 96 19.85 7.15 -9.58
N HIS A 97 20.84 7.28 -10.47
CA HIS A 97 20.68 7.97 -11.74
C HIS A 97 19.74 7.18 -12.65
N VAL A 98 18.48 7.58 -12.67
CA VAL A 98 17.50 7.11 -13.65
C VAL A 98 17.66 7.86 -14.97
N SER A 99 17.40 7.18 -16.09
CA SER A 99 17.44 7.83 -17.41
C SER A 99 16.45 8.99 -17.46
N GLY A 100 16.81 10.06 -18.19
CA GLY A 100 15.93 11.22 -18.36
C GLY A 100 14.58 10.83 -18.99
N PHE A 101 14.58 9.87 -19.92
CA PHE A 101 13.37 9.32 -20.51
C PHE A 101 12.46 8.65 -19.47
N SER A 102 13.01 7.77 -18.61
CA SER A 102 12.24 7.12 -17.55
C SER A 102 11.63 8.13 -16.58
N ARG A 103 12.34 9.21 -16.27
CA ARG A 103 11.83 10.28 -15.41
C ARG A 103 10.66 11.02 -16.05
N VAL A 104 10.78 11.42 -17.32
CA VAL A 104 9.70 12.09 -18.06
C VAL A 104 8.49 11.17 -18.18
N LEU A 105 8.70 9.89 -18.51
CA LEU A 105 7.63 8.91 -18.58
C LEU A 105 6.91 8.75 -17.23
N PHE A 106 7.67 8.66 -16.13
CA PHE A 106 7.09 8.59 -14.79
C PHE A 106 6.27 9.83 -14.44
N GLU A 107 6.82 11.02 -14.67
CA GLU A 107 6.12 12.29 -14.42
C GLU A 107 4.85 12.41 -15.28
N LEU A 108 4.89 11.95 -16.53
CA LEU A 108 3.75 11.91 -17.43
C LEU A 108 2.67 10.94 -16.93
N VAL A 109 3.05 9.74 -16.49
CA VAL A 109 2.11 8.75 -15.94
C VAL A 109 1.43 9.30 -14.68
N ILE A 110 2.20 9.80 -13.71
CA ILE A 110 1.65 10.37 -12.47
C ILE A 110 0.73 11.57 -12.76
N SER A 111 1.14 12.46 -13.67
CA SER A 111 0.34 13.63 -14.03
C SER A 111 -0.97 13.23 -14.73
N THR A 112 -0.90 12.24 -15.63
CA THR A 112 -2.07 11.70 -16.32
C THR A 112 -3.03 11.05 -15.33
N THR A 113 -2.53 10.23 -14.40
CA THR A 113 -3.36 9.62 -13.35
C THR A 113 -4.05 10.69 -12.50
N ARG A 114 -3.32 11.74 -12.07
CA ARG A 114 -3.90 12.86 -11.30
C ARG A 114 -4.93 13.65 -12.09
N LEU A 115 -4.68 13.88 -13.38
CA LEU A 115 -5.63 14.58 -14.25
C LEU A 115 -6.92 13.77 -14.38
N ILE A 116 -6.82 12.47 -14.66
CA ILE A 116 -7.99 11.58 -14.72
C ILE A 116 -8.73 11.59 -13.38
N ASP A 117 -8.03 11.47 -12.26
CA ASP A 117 -8.63 11.47 -10.92
C ASP A 117 -9.38 12.78 -10.63
N THR A 118 -8.81 13.91 -11.05
CA THR A 118 -9.39 15.25 -10.86
C THR A 118 -10.61 15.46 -11.75
N LEU A 119 -10.52 15.09 -13.03
CA LEU A 119 -11.64 15.18 -13.97
C LEU A 119 -12.78 14.25 -13.58
N ALA A 120 -12.45 13.03 -13.17
CA ALA A 120 -13.42 12.06 -12.69
C ALA A 120 -14.06 12.52 -11.37
N ARG A 121 -13.33 13.16 -10.46
CA ARG A 121 -13.91 13.75 -9.24
C ARG A 121 -14.89 14.88 -9.52
N ASN A 122 -14.68 15.65 -10.58
CA ASN A 122 -15.61 16.70 -10.98
C ASN A 122 -16.96 16.14 -11.47
N ILE A 123 -16.95 14.91 -12.00
CA ILE A 123 -18.16 14.20 -12.44
C ILE A 123 -18.75 13.37 -11.28
N TRP A 124 -17.88 12.74 -10.47
CA TRP A 124 -18.22 11.87 -9.35
C TRP A 124 -17.35 12.14 -8.12
N PRO A 125 -17.86 12.82 -7.09
CA PRO A 125 -17.05 13.33 -5.99
C PRO A 125 -16.28 12.26 -5.18
N HIS A 126 -16.71 11.00 -5.21
CA HIS A 126 -16.09 9.89 -4.48
C HIS A 126 -15.19 8.98 -5.34
N PHE A 127 -14.99 9.28 -6.63
CA PHE A 127 -14.16 8.44 -7.49
C PHE A 127 -12.66 8.62 -7.18
N SER A 128 -11.94 7.50 -7.08
CA SER A 128 -10.48 7.49 -7.01
C SER A 128 -9.90 6.32 -7.81
N LEU A 129 -9.05 6.63 -8.78
CA LEU A 129 -8.43 5.63 -9.65
C LEU A 129 -7.49 4.70 -8.87
N SER A 130 -6.83 5.21 -7.83
CA SER A 130 -6.05 4.38 -6.91
C SER A 130 -6.92 3.44 -6.08
N ARG A 131 -8.14 3.85 -5.69
CA ARG A 131 -9.07 2.99 -4.96
C ARG A 131 -9.55 1.81 -5.83
N LEU A 132 -9.86 2.09 -7.09
CA LEU A 132 -10.21 1.05 -8.08
C LEU A 132 -9.03 0.10 -8.31
N LEU A 133 -7.82 0.64 -8.51
CA LEU A 133 -6.61 -0.17 -8.70
C LEU A 133 -6.29 -1.03 -7.46
N THR A 134 -6.37 -0.47 -6.25
CA THR A 134 -6.16 -1.19 -4.99
C THR A 134 -7.20 -2.28 -4.76
N ARG A 135 -8.45 -2.10 -5.21
CA ARG A 135 -9.50 -3.12 -5.08
C ARG A 135 -9.27 -4.28 -6.05
N VAL A 136 -8.92 -3.99 -7.30
CA VAL A 136 -8.58 -5.00 -8.32
C VAL A 136 -7.27 -5.74 -8.01
N LEU A 137 -6.23 -5.02 -7.57
CA LEU A 137 -4.95 -5.62 -7.18
C LEU A 137 -5.00 -6.28 -5.81
N GLY A 138 -5.76 -5.72 -4.87
CA GLY A 138 -5.97 -6.27 -3.53
C GLY A 138 -6.60 -7.66 -3.60
N TYR A 139 -7.60 -7.84 -4.48
CA TYR A 139 -8.13 -9.19 -4.79
C TYR A 139 -7.02 -10.13 -5.27
N ARG A 140 -6.26 -9.74 -6.31
CA ARG A 140 -5.21 -10.61 -6.86
C ARG A 140 -4.07 -10.89 -5.87
N LEU A 141 -3.74 -9.94 -5.00
CA LEU A 141 -2.67 -10.06 -4.01
C LEU A 141 -3.13 -10.88 -2.80
N VAL A 142 -4.32 -10.65 -2.25
CA VAL A 142 -4.87 -11.43 -1.14
C VAL A 142 -5.08 -12.88 -1.58
N THR A 143 -5.73 -13.11 -2.71
CA THR A 143 -6.03 -14.47 -3.19
C THR A 143 -4.78 -15.24 -3.62
N ARG A 144 -3.72 -14.57 -4.13
CA ARG A 144 -2.48 -15.28 -4.53
C ARG A 144 -1.41 -15.31 -3.46
N LEU A 145 -1.33 -14.32 -2.57
CA LEU A 145 -0.21 -14.19 -1.64
C LEU A 145 -0.58 -14.72 -0.25
N LEU A 146 -1.83 -14.53 0.20
CA LEU A 146 -2.30 -15.20 1.42
C LEU A 146 -2.67 -16.65 1.12
N MET A 147 -3.53 -16.92 0.13
CA MET A 147 -4.04 -18.29 -0.09
C MET A 147 -2.98 -19.31 -0.55
N ASP A 148 -1.93 -18.88 -1.27
CA ASP A 148 -0.85 -19.77 -1.73
C ASP A 148 0.24 -19.99 -0.66
N GLN A 149 0.42 -19.06 0.28
CA GLN A 149 1.41 -19.17 1.37
C GLN A 149 0.81 -19.60 2.72
N THR A 150 -0.48 -19.37 2.99
CA THR A 150 -1.14 -19.69 4.27
C THR A 150 -1.97 -20.97 4.23
N ARG A 151 -1.95 -21.74 3.14
CA ARG A 151 -2.63 -23.05 3.02
C ARG A 151 -2.20 -24.06 4.12
N SER A 152 -1.11 -23.79 4.84
CA SER A 152 -0.62 -24.61 5.96
C SER A 152 -0.94 -24.07 7.37
N LEU A 153 -1.50 -22.87 7.53
CA LEU A 153 -1.97 -22.39 8.83
C LEU A 153 -3.39 -22.91 9.05
N ARG A 154 -3.50 -24.09 9.66
CA ARG A 154 -4.77 -24.71 10.07
C ARG A 154 -5.52 -23.81 11.04
N LEU A 155 -6.34 -22.89 10.51
CA LEU A 155 -7.26 -22.09 11.31
C LEU A 155 -8.37 -22.99 11.88
N PRO A 156 -8.76 -22.83 13.15
CA PRO A 156 -9.93 -23.50 13.72
C PRO A 156 -11.18 -23.25 12.87
N THR A 157 -12.02 -24.27 12.68
CA THR A 157 -13.21 -24.23 11.82
C THR A 157 -14.21 -23.11 12.15
N GLN A 158 -14.19 -22.62 13.39
CA GLN A 158 -15.01 -21.51 13.86
C GLN A 158 -14.57 -20.15 13.29
N LEU A 159 -13.27 -19.95 13.04
CA LEU A 159 -12.73 -18.72 12.47
C LEU A 159 -12.83 -18.69 10.95
N LEU A 160 -12.84 -19.87 10.30
CA LEU A 160 -13.05 -19.97 8.84
C LEU A 160 -14.42 -19.42 8.44
N GLY A 161 -15.49 -19.80 9.14
CA GLY A 161 -16.83 -19.29 8.83
C GLY A 161 -17.00 -17.77 9.06
N GLN A 162 -16.26 -17.19 10.00
CA GLN A 162 -16.26 -15.73 10.24
C GLN A 162 -15.41 -14.99 9.20
N ALA A 163 -14.26 -15.56 8.82
CA ALA A 163 -13.42 -15.03 7.76
C ALA A 163 -14.15 -15.08 6.40
N ASP A 164 -14.84 -16.17 6.08
CA ASP A 164 -15.63 -16.31 4.85
C ASP A 164 -16.77 -15.26 4.81
N ALA A 165 -17.50 -15.07 5.90
CA ALA A 165 -18.57 -14.08 5.99
C ALA A 165 -18.06 -12.62 5.90
N MET A 166 -16.83 -12.35 6.39
CA MET A 166 -16.16 -11.05 6.25
C MET A 166 -15.67 -10.82 4.82
N LEU A 167 -15.10 -11.85 4.18
CA LEU A 167 -14.64 -11.81 2.79
C LEU A 167 -15.80 -11.59 1.81
N ASP A 168 -16.95 -12.21 2.07
CA ASP A 168 -18.18 -12.00 1.28
C ASP A 168 -18.64 -10.52 1.32
N HIS A 169 -18.46 -9.82 2.44
CA HIS A 169 -18.80 -8.40 2.57
C HIS A 169 -17.73 -7.44 2.04
N TRP A 170 -16.51 -7.90 1.75
CA TRP A 170 -15.43 -7.05 1.22
C TRP A 170 -15.61 -6.71 -0.27
N GLY A 171 -16.43 -7.45 -1.01
CA GLY A 171 -16.67 -7.24 -2.44
C GLY A 171 -17.62 -6.08 -2.77
N GLU A 172 -18.48 -5.68 -1.82
CA GLU A 172 -19.52 -4.68 -2.07
C GLU A 172 -19.23 -3.35 -1.35
N ASP A 173 -18.71 -2.37 -2.11
CA ASP A 173 -18.67 -0.98 -1.66
C ASP A 173 -20.06 -0.35 -1.86
N VAL A 174 -20.79 -0.15 -0.77
CA VAL A 174 -22.12 0.48 -0.72
C VAL A 174 -22.09 1.92 -1.23
N HIS A 175 -20.93 2.57 -1.24
CA HIS A 175 -20.73 3.95 -1.68
C HIS A 175 -20.20 4.07 -3.11
N ALA A 176 -19.85 2.97 -3.78
CA ALA A 176 -19.37 2.98 -5.15
C ALA A 176 -20.52 3.01 -6.18
N PRO A 177 -20.37 3.74 -7.30
CA PRO A 177 -21.34 3.66 -8.40
C PRO A 177 -21.46 2.24 -8.96
N ARG A 178 -22.69 1.79 -9.25
CA ARG A 178 -22.98 0.41 -9.71
C ARG A 178 -22.17 -0.06 -10.92
N TRP A 179 -21.74 0.85 -11.81
CA TRP A 179 -20.92 0.50 -12.97
C TRP A 179 -19.45 0.22 -12.60
N VAL A 180 -18.93 0.80 -11.50
CA VAL A 180 -17.61 0.44 -10.94
C VAL A 180 -17.67 -0.97 -10.38
N ASN A 181 -18.72 -1.28 -9.61
CA ASN A 181 -18.97 -2.64 -9.13
C ASN A 181 -19.15 -3.61 -10.31
N ALA A 182 -19.83 -3.21 -11.40
CA ALA A 182 -19.96 -4.06 -12.58
C ALA A 182 -18.64 -4.28 -13.35
N ILE A 183 -17.74 -3.29 -13.39
CA ILE A 183 -16.39 -3.46 -13.94
C ILE A 183 -15.55 -4.36 -13.03
N GLU A 184 -15.69 -4.19 -11.72
CA GLU A 184 -15.05 -5.04 -10.74
C GLU A 184 -15.49 -6.47 -10.87
N ASP A 185 -16.80 -6.74 -10.82
CA ASP A 185 -17.39 -8.06 -11.04
C ASP A 185 -16.82 -8.67 -12.31
N ARG A 186 -16.76 -7.91 -13.41
CA ARG A 186 -16.23 -8.39 -14.69
C ARG A 186 -14.71 -8.65 -14.71
N LEU A 187 -13.94 -8.01 -13.82
CA LEU A 187 -12.48 -8.17 -13.70
C LEU A 187 -12.07 -9.17 -12.59
N THR A 188 -12.95 -9.43 -11.61
CA THR A 188 -12.76 -10.36 -10.48
C THR A 188 -13.40 -11.72 -10.72
N THR A 189 -14.51 -11.83 -11.47
CA THR A 189 -15.07 -13.12 -11.88
C THR A 189 -14.32 -13.75 -13.06
N PHE A 190 -13.26 -14.48 -12.72
CA PHE A 190 -12.97 -15.76 -13.36
C PHE A 190 -12.98 -16.81 -12.25
N GLY A 191 -14.16 -17.39 -11.99
CA GLY A 191 -14.40 -18.40 -10.95
C GLY A 191 -15.37 -17.91 -9.87
N SER A 192 -16.27 -18.79 -9.42
CA SER A 192 -17.11 -18.53 -8.25
C SER A 192 -16.19 -18.45 -7.02
N TRP A 193 -16.56 -17.70 -5.97
CA TRP A 193 -15.83 -17.67 -4.69
C TRP A 193 -15.69 -19.06 -4.02
N ARG A 194 -16.23 -20.11 -4.63
CA ARG A 194 -16.28 -21.49 -4.14
C ARG A 194 -15.53 -22.50 -5.01
N ASP A 195 -14.89 -22.09 -6.11
CA ASP A 195 -14.16 -23.01 -7.00
C ASP A 195 -12.68 -22.65 -7.18
#